data_AF-A0A821XRX0-F1
#
_entry.id   AF-A0A821XRX0-F1
#
_cell.length_a   1.000
_cell.length_b   1.000
_cell.length_c   1.000
_cell.angle_alpha   90.00
_cell.angle_beta   90.00
_cell.angle_gamma   90.00
#
_symmetry.space_group_name_H-M   'P 1'
#
loop_
_entity.id
_entity.type
_entity.pdbx_description
1 polymer ?
#
loop_
_entity_poly.entity_id
_entity_poly.type
_entity_poly.pdbx_seq_one_letter_code
_entity_poly.pdbx_strand_id
1 'polypeptide(L)' 'MHAKFARDNHELVGVLFVIEIDQSKSLFTPLDKISYYPESEQQILFSIQNVFRIQSIDHIGDGLWQIQLKLTTNANEL' A
#
# COMPACT_ATOMS: atom_id res chain seq x y z
N MET A 1 -4.31 -10.98 -0.01
CA MET A 1 -5.41 -10.18 -0.61
C MET A 1 -6.62 -10.18 0.35
N HIS A 2 -6.54 -9.41 1.45
CA HIS A 2 -7.50 -9.53 2.57
C HIS A 2 -8.68 -8.54 2.50
N ALA A 3 -8.52 -7.38 1.87
CA ALA A 3 -9.58 -6.39 1.75
C ALA A 3 -10.79 -6.89 0.92
N LYS A 4 -10.59 -7.88 0.04
CA LYS A 4 -11.67 -8.46 -0.77
C LYS A 4 -12.67 -9.30 0.04
N PHE A 5 -12.31 -9.80 1.23
CA PHE A 5 -13.26 -10.51 2.10
C PHE A 5 -14.42 -9.62 2.55
N ALA A 6 -14.24 -8.30 2.56
CA ALA A 6 -15.33 -7.36 2.87
C ALA A 6 -16.44 -7.36 1.80
N ARG A 7 -16.18 -7.86 0.58
CA ARG A 7 -17.19 -7.91 -0.48
C ARG A 7 -18.35 -8.84 -0.14
N ASP A 8 -18.07 -9.91 0.60
CA ASP A 8 -19.04 -10.94 0.93
C ASP A 8 -19.68 -10.71 2.32
N ASN A 9 -19.31 -9.63 3.02
CA ASN A 9 -19.85 -9.27 4.33
C ASN A 9 -20.16 -7.77 4.43
N HIS A 10 -21.45 -7.45 4.40
CA HIS A 10 -21.95 -6.07 4.38
C HIS A 10 -21.72 -5.29 5.69
N GLU A 11 -21.28 -5.94 6.76
CA GLU A 11 -20.91 -5.28 8.02
C GLU A 11 -19.44 -4.83 8.03
N LEU A 12 -18.66 -5.17 7.00
CA LEU A 12 -17.26 -4.81 6.88
C LEU A 12 -17.06 -3.74 5.81
N VAL A 13 -16.08 -2.86 6.06
CA VAL A 13 -15.57 -1.94 5.06
C VAL A 13 -14.16 -2.38 4.71
N GLY A 14 -13.95 -2.77 3.46
CA GLY A 14 -12.63 -3.11 2.94
C GLY A 14 -11.88 -1.85 2.55
N VAL A 15 -10.59 -1.76 2.88
CA VAL A 15 -9.72 -0.68 2.42
C VAL A 15 -8.52 -1.27 1.70
N LEU A 16 -8.31 -0.84 0.45
CA LEU A 16 -7.17 -1.18 -0.38
C LEU A 16 -6.30 0.06 -0.57
N PHE A 17 -5.12 0.05 0.06
CA PHE A 17 -4.11 1.06 -0.21
C PHE A 17 -3.34 0.71 -1.48
N VAL A 18 -3.22 1.67 -2.38
CA VAL A 18 -2.44 1.56 -3.61
C VAL A 18 -1.33 2.59 -3.55
N ILE A 19 -0.09 2.12 -3.67
CA ILE A 19 1.11 2.96 -3.64
C ILE A 19 1.82 2.80 -4.97
N GLU A 20 2.03 3.91 -5.68
CA GLU A 20 2.92 3.92 -6.84
C GLU A 20 4.36 4.12 -6.36
N ILE A 21 5.25 3.22 -6.78
CA ILE A 21 6.63 3.17 -6.31
C ILE A 21 7.56 3.29 -7.50
N ASP A 22 8.43 4.30 -7.44
CA ASP A 22 9.51 4.49 -8.40
C ASP A 22 10.76 3.73 -7.91
N GLN A 23 11.11 2.65 -8.60
CA GLN A 23 12.26 1.80 -8.26
C GLN A 23 13.62 2.52 -8.38
N SER A 24 13.67 3.68 -9.05
CA SER A 24 14.90 4.48 -9.11
C SER A 24 15.22 5.17 -7.77
N LYS A 25 14.27 5.22 -6.83
CA LYS A 25 14.44 5.84 -5.52
C LYS A 25 14.70 4.78 -4.44
N SER A 26 15.81 4.93 -3.72
CA SER A 26 16.25 4.04 -2.61
C SER A 26 15.40 4.22 -1.33
N LEU A 27 14.07 4.18 -1.43
CA LEU A 27 13.17 4.46 -0.30
C LEU A 27 12.55 3.20 0.32
N PHE A 28 12.81 2.04 -0.28
CA PHE A 28 12.30 0.74 0.17
C PHE A 28 13.24 -0.39 -0.23
N THR A 29 13.12 -1.53 0.45
CA THR A 29 13.88 -2.74 0.17
C THR A 29 12.93 -3.93 -0.04
N PRO A 30 13.04 -4.69 -1.14
CA PRO A 30 12.28 -5.92 -1.32
C PRO A 30 12.76 -7.01 -0.34
N LEU A 31 11.83 -7.80 0.18
CA LEU A 31 12.07 -8.86 1.16
C LEU A 31 11.96 -10.27 0.57
N ASP A 32 11.89 -10.40 -0.75
CA ASP A 32 11.57 -11.64 -1.47
C ASP A 32 12.44 -12.85 -1.07
N LYS A 33 13.66 -12.63 -0.57
CA LYS A 33 14.61 -13.69 -0.19
C LYS A 33 14.62 -14.04 1.31
N ILE A 34 13.94 -13.25 2.13
CA ILE A 34 13.92 -13.40 3.61
C ILE A 34 12.50 -13.41 4.19
N SER A 35 11.47 -13.25 3.35
CA SER A 35 10.08 -13.39 3.78
C SER A 35 9.80 -14.81 4.25
N TYR A 36 8.90 -14.94 5.23
CA TYR A 36 8.38 -16.23 5.68
C TYR A 36 7.51 -16.91 4.59
N TYR A 37 7.00 -16.13 3.63
CA TYR A 37 6.13 -16.58 2.54
C TYR A 37 6.66 -16.15 1.16
N PRO A 38 7.89 -16.56 0.78
CA PRO A 38 8.62 -15.97 -0.35
C PRO A 38 8.02 -16.28 -1.73
N GLU A 39 7.22 -17.35 -1.86
CA GLU A 39 6.60 -17.74 -3.14
C GLU A 39 5.14 -17.27 -3.29
N SER A 40 4.47 -16.90 -2.20
CA SER A 40 3.05 -16.53 -2.21
C SER A 40 2.79 -15.03 -2.05
N GLU A 41 3.77 -14.27 -1.56
CA GLU A 41 3.64 -12.83 -1.35
C GLU A 41 4.92 -12.07 -1.72
N GLN A 42 4.75 -10.98 -2.46
CA GLN A 42 5.81 -9.98 -2.63
C GLN A 42 5.74 -8.99 -1.48
N GLN A 43 6.86 -8.81 -0.78
CA GLN A 43 6.93 -7.96 0.39
C GLN A 43 8.02 -6.91 0.21
N ILE A 44 7.71 -5.68 0.59
CA ILE A 44 8.65 -4.55 0.57
C ILE A 44 8.66 -3.90 1.94
N LEU A 45 9.82 -3.46 2.38
CA LEU A 45 10.01 -2.75 3.64
C LEU A 45 10.39 -1.30 3.37
N PHE A 46 9.57 -0.38 3.85
CA PHE A 46 9.89 1.04 3.92
C PHE A 46 10.63 1.33 5.23
N SER A 47 11.51 2.33 5.24
CA SER A 47 12.06 2.85 6.50
C SER A 47 10.96 3.45 7.37
N ILE A 48 11.17 3.46 8.69
CA ILE A 48 10.34 4.26 9.59
C ILE A 48 10.54 5.74 9.23
N GLN A 49 9.48 6.56 9.25
CA GLN A 49 9.43 7.99 8.84
C GLN A 49 9.12 8.29 7.36
N ASN A 50 8.55 7.34 6.61
CA ASN A 50 7.94 7.67 5.32
C ASN A 50 6.59 8.35 5.51
N VAL A 51 6.35 9.43 4.76
CA VAL A 51 5.08 10.15 4.74
C VAL A 51 4.40 9.90 3.40
N PHE A 52 3.11 9.57 3.43
CA PHE A 52 2.30 9.33 2.24
C PHE A 52 1.16 10.34 2.17
N ARG A 53 1.00 10.98 1.01
CA ARG A 53 -0.12 11.87 0.72
C ARG A 53 -1.24 11.09 0.05
N ILE A 54 -2.44 11.14 0.63
CA ILE A 54 -3.65 10.64 -0.02
C ILE A 54 -3.93 11.46 -1.28
N GLN A 55 -4.00 10.79 -2.42
CA GLN A 55 -4.34 11.41 -3.71
C GLN A 55 -5.83 11.33 -3.99
N SER A 56 -6.44 10.16 -3.77
CA SER A 56 -7.87 9.93 -3.94
C SER A 56 -8.37 8.87 -2.96
N ILE A 57 -9.67 8.91 -2.73
CA ILE A 57 -10.43 7.92 -1.98
C ILE A 57 -11.64 7.56 -2.84
N ASP A 58 -11.59 6.39 -3.44
CA ASP A 58 -12.56 5.95 -4.45
C ASP A 58 -13.31 4.73 -3.94
N HIS A 59 -14.63 4.77 -3.95
CA HIS A 59 -15.44 3.58 -3.71
C HIS A 59 -15.44 2.71 -4.97
N ILE A 60 -14.99 1.47 -4.85
CA ILE A 60 -14.81 0.54 -5.98
C ILE A 60 -15.79 -0.65 -5.95
N GLY A 61 -16.89 -0.51 -5.20
CA GLY A 61 -17.98 -1.49 -5.12
C GLY A 61 -17.88 -2.42 -3.91
N ASP A 62 -19.01 -3.05 -3.54
CA ASP A 62 -19.09 -4.12 -2.53
C ASP A 62 -18.43 -3.76 -1.18
N GLY A 63 -18.64 -2.54 -0.69
CA GLY A 63 -18.05 -2.08 0.58
C GLY A 63 -16.53 -1.89 0.55
N LEU A 64 -15.90 -1.92 -0.63
CA LEU A 64 -14.47 -1.78 -0.81
C LEU A 64 -14.11 -0.36 -1.26
N TRP A 65 -13.17 0.24 -0.53
CA TRP A 65 -12.60 1.54 -0.82
C TRP A 65 -11.16 1.40 -1.26
N GLN A 66 -10.79 2.10 -2.31
CA GLN A 66 -9.43 2.21 -2.78
C GLN A 66 -8.88 3.58 -2.38
N ILE A 67 -7.72 3.58 -1.72
CA ILE A 67 -7.03 4.79 -1.31
C ILE A 67 -5.71 4.86 -2.08
N GLN A 68 -5.60 5.84 -2.97
CA GLN A 68 -4.38 6.10 -3.71
C GLN A 68 -3.43 6.91 -2.84
N LEU A 69 -2.23 6.39 -2.61
CA LEU A 69 -1.18 6.98 -1.79
C LEU A 69 0.02 7.32 -2.66
N LYS A 70 0.53 8.54 -2.50
CA LYS A 70 1.80 8.97 -3.10
C LYS A 70 2.82 9.19 -2.01
N LEU A 71 3.96 8.50 -2.11
CA LEU A 71 5.09 8.74 -1.20
C LEU A 71 5.56 10.18 -1.38
N THR A 72 5.62 10.92 -0.27
CA THR A 72 6.23 12.25 -0.27
C THR A 72 7.72 12.05 -0.02
N THR A 73 8.56 12.55 -0.92
CA THR A 73 9.98 12.65 -0.64
C THR A 73 10.17 13.62 0.51
N ASN A 74 10.63 13.15 1.67
CA ASN A 74 11.27 14.00 2.67
C ASN A 74 12.62 14.45 2.10
N ALA A 75 12.59 15.26 1.04
CA ALA A 75 13.67 16.17 0.78
C ALA A 75 13.27 17.44 1.52
N ASN A 76 14.13 17.91 2.42
CA ASN A 76 14.06 19.27 2.91
C ASN A 76 14.09 20.21 1.69
N GLU A 77 12.90 20.60 1.22
CA GLU A 77 12.70 21.73 0.31
C GLU A 77 11.92 22.80 1.11
N LEU A 78 12.64 23.43 2.04
CA LEU A 78 12.45 24.79 2.52
C LEU A 78 13.82 25.46 2.58
#